data_AF-A0A3D4TKU1-F1
#
_entry.id   AF-A0A3D4TKU1-F1
#
_cell.length_a   1.000
_cell.length_b   1.000
_cell.length_c   1.000
_cell.angle_alpha   90.00
_cell.angle_beta   90.00
_cell.angle_gamma   90.00
#
_symmetry.space_group_name_H-M   'P 1'
#
loop_
_entity.id
_entity.type
_entity.pdbx_description
1 polymer ?
#
loop_
_entity_poly.entity_id
_entity_poly.type
_entity_poly.pdbx_seq_one_letter_code
_entity_poly.pdbx_strand_id
1 'polypeptide(L)' 'MNVNGIVLAGGLSSRMGRDKALLPWQGRTLLEHMRGLLMQAGAERVWVSGDYPAFGGITDQVAR' A
#
# COMPACT_ATOMS: atom_id res chain seq x y z
N MET A 1 19.41 13.42 5.18
CA MET A 1 18.77 12.28 5.88
C MET A 1 18.02 11.48 4.83
N ASN A 2 18.20 10.16 4.80
CA ASN A 2 17.46 9.28 3.90
C ASN A 2 16.27 8.70 4.69
N VAL A 3 15.05 8.90 4.20
CA VAL A 3 13.81 8.45 4.84
C VAL A 3 13.11 7.48 3.90
N ASN A 4 12.70 6.33 4.44
CA ASN A 4 11.88 5.36 3.74
C ASN A 4 10.44 5.42 4.26
N GLY A 5 9.48 5.15 3.37
CA GLY A 5 8.06 5.07 3.67
C GLY A 5 7.54 3.64 3.60
N ILE A 6 6.44 3.37 4.31
CA ILE A 6 5.70 2.12 4.19
C ILE A 6 4.20 2.40 4.21
N VAL A 7 3.46 1.75 3.32
CA VAL A 7 1.99 1.68 3.36
C VAL A 7 1.59 0.31 3.90
N LEU A 8 0.91 0.30 5.05
CA LEU A 8 0.36 -0.93 5.63
C LEU A 8 -0.99 -1.24 4.96
N ALA A 9 -0.98 -2.17 4.00
CA ALA A 9 -2.16 -2.52 3.21
C ALA A 9 -2.61 -3.99 3.36
N GLY A 10 -2.03 -4.79 4.27
CA GLY A 10 -2.40 -6.20 4.50
C GLY A 10 -3.78 -6.46 5.16
N GLY A 11 -4.65 -5.46 5.26
CA GLY A 11 -5.96 -5.61 5.92
C GLY A 11 -7.00 -6.29 5.02
N LEU A 12 -7.72 -7.29 5.55
CA LEU A 12 -8.71 -8.10 4.82
C LEU A 12 -9.92 -7.35 4.23
N SER A 13 -10.13 -6.09 4.58
CA SER A 13 -11.25 -5.28 4.08
C SER A 13 -12.65 -5.91 4.29
N SER A 14 -12.81 -6.76 5.32
CA SER A 14 -14.01 -7.60 5.52
C SER A 14 -15.32 -6.82 5.65
N ARG A 15 -15.28 -5.59 6.17
CA ARG A 15 -16.46 -4.69 6.24
C ARG A 15 -16.83 -4.06 4.89
N MET A 16 -15.88 -3.93 3.97
CA MET A 16 -16.11 -3.34 2.64
C MET A 16 -16.51 -4.38 1.60
N GLY A 17 -16.29 -5.68 1.87
CA GLY A 17 -16.61 -6.77 0.95
C GLY A 17 -15.75 -6.83 -0.32
N ARG A 18 -14.83 -5.87 -0.48
CA ARG A 18 -13.86 -5.78 -1.57
C ARG A 18 -12.58 -5.14 -1.06
N ASP A 19 -11.48 -5.36 -1.75
CA ASP A 19 -10.18 -4.81 -1.37
C ASP A 19 -10.23 -3.27 -1.31
N LYS A 20 -10.02 -2.72 -0.10
CA LYS A 20 -10.05 -1.27 0.13
C LYS A 20 -8.83 -0.55 -0.46
N ALA A 21 -7.70 -1.23 -0.66
CA ALA A 21 -6.51 -0.62 -1.21
C ALA A 21 -6.69 -0.28 -2.71
N LEU A 22 -7.53 -1.06 -3.40
CA LEU A 22 -7.78 -0.94 -4.84
C LEU A 22 -8.99 -0.06 -5.20
N LEU A 23 -9.65 0.59 -4.23
CA LEU A 23 -10.78 1.47 -4.52
C LEU A 23 -10.30 2.67 -5.36
N PRO A 24 -11.07 3.08 -6.38
CA PRO A 24 -10.76 4.28 -7.13
C PRO A 24 -10.97 5.52 -6.25
N TRP A 25 -9.99 6.41 -6.28
CA TRP A 25 -9.93 7.68 -5.59
C TRP A 25 -9.11 8.68 -6.42
N GLN A 26 -9.71 9.80 -6.83
CA GLN A 26 -9.05 10.85 -7.61
C GLN A 26 -8.31 10.32 -8.86
N GLY A 27 -8.94 9.39 -9.60
CA GLY A 27 -8.39 8.83 -10.84
C GLY A 27 -7.30 7.77 -10.67
N ARG A 28 -7.01 7.34 -9.44
CA ARG A 28 -6.05 6.27 -9.10
C ARG A 28 -6.64 5.35 -8.04
N THR A 29 -5.99 4.26 -7.70
CA THR A 29 -6.36 3.47 -6.52
C THR A 29 -5.95 4.20 -5.22
N LEU A 30 -6.61 3.88 -4.10
CA LEU A 30 -6.18 4.39 -2.79
C LEU A 30 -4.72 4.03 -2.49
N LEU A 31 -4.26 2.83 -2.86
CA LEU A 31 -2.87 2.42 -2.66
C LEU A 31 -1.87 3.28 -3.47
N GLU A 32 -2.18 3.58 -4.73
CA GLU A 32 -1.37 4.50 -5.54
C GLU A 32 -1.35 5.90 -4.96
N HIS A 33 -2.48 6.38 -4.45
CA HIS A 33 -2.57 7.67 -3.81
C HIS A 33 -1.67 7.75 -2.57
N MET A 34 -1.77 6.76 -1.66
CA MET A 34 -0.96 6.72 -0.43
C MET A 34 0.54 6.58 -0.70
N ARG A 35 0.92 5.75 -1.70
CA ARG A 35 2.32 5.66 -2.15
C ARG A 35 2.80 7.01 -2.67
N GLY A 36 1.99 7.69 -3.47
CA GLY A 36 2.29 9.01 -4.01
C GLY A 36 2.52 10.06 -2.93
N LEU A 37 1.70 10.08 -1.88
CA LEU A 37 1.86 10.99 -0.74
C LEU A 37 3.20 10.78 -0.02
N LEU A 38 3.62 9.53 0.21
CA LEU A 38 4.91 9.25 0.84
C LEU A 38 6.09 9.69 -0.04
N MET A 39 6.02 9.47 -1.34
CA MET A 39 7.04 9.99 -2.27
C MET A 39 7.09 11.52 -2.25
N GLN A 40 5.93 12.20 -2.24
CA GLN A 40 5.84 13.66 -2.16
C GLN A 40 6.35 14.22 -0.83
N ALA A 41 6.21 13.46 0.25
CA ALA A 41 6.75 13.80 1.56
C ALA A 41 8.28 13.61 1.66
N GLY A 42 8.94 13.16 0.58
CA GLY A 42 10.39 13.01 0.52
C GLY A 42 10.90 11.61 0.85
N ALA A 43 10.05 10.58 0.81
CA ALA A 43 10.53 9.21 0.93
C ALA A 43 11.35 8.81 -0.31
N GLU A 44 12.56 8.30 -0.09
CA GLU A 44 13.42 7.81 -1.17
C GLU A 44 12.91 6.48 -1.72
N ARG A 45 12.40 5.62 -0.84
CA ARG A 45 11.75 4.36 -1.18
C ARG A 45 10.47 4.17 -0.39
N VAL A 46 9.45 3.62 -1.05
CA VAL A 46 8.17 3.27 -0.42
C VAL A 46 7.91 1.78 -0.58
N TRP A 47 7.65 1.12 0.53
CA TRP A 47 7.23 -0.28 0.59
C TRP A 47 5.73 -0.40 0.78
N VAL A 48 5.17 -1.53 0.34
CA VAL A 48 3.77 -1.87 0.57
C VAL A 48 3.72 -3.21 1.30
N SER A 49 3.01 -3.28 2.42
CA SER A 49 2.66 -4.56 3.06
C SER A 49 1.34 -5.07 2.48
N GLY A 50 1.27 -6.37 2.22
CA GLY A 50 0.13 -7.05 1.60
C GLY A 50 0.47 -7.64 0.22
N ASP A 51 -0.42 -8.49 -0.27
CA ASP A 51 -0.27 -9.17 -1.57
C ASP A 51 -0.63 -8.26 -2.74
N TYR A 52 0.28 -7.33 -3.04
CA TYR A 52 0.16 -6.37 -4.13
C TYR A 52 1.36 -6.48 -5.09
N PRO A 53 1.41 -7.49 -5.98
CA PRO A 53 2.56 -7.72 -6.86
C PRO A 53 2.92 -6.53 -7.75
N ALA A 54 1.92 -5.79 -8.23
CA ALA A 54 2.11 -4.58 -9.03
C ALA A 54 2.85 -3.44 -8.28
N PHE A 55 2.97 -3.56 -6.95
CA PHE A 55 3.60 -2.59 -6.06
C PHE A 55 4.83 -3.17 -5.35
N GLY A 56 5.27 -4.39 -5.71
CA GLY A 56 6.31 -5.10 -4.97
C GLY A 56 5.91 -5.40 -3.53
N GLY A 57 4.63 -5.72 -3.31
CA GLY A 57 4.05 -5.94 -1.99
C GLY A 57 4.77 -7.04 -1.21
N ILE A 58 5.00 -6.77 0.07
CA ILE A 58 5.56 -7.71 1.03
C ILE A 58 4.39 -8.48 1.64
N THR A 59 4.24 -9.73 1.22
CA THR A 59 3.20 -10.64 1.75
C THR A 59 3.50 -11.04 3.19
N ASP A 60 2.44 -11.28 3.96
CA ASP A 60 2.59 -11.77 5.33
C ASP A 60 3.18 -13.18 5.30
N GLN A 61 4.24 -13.40 6.08
CA GLN A 61 4.79 -14.72 6.33
C GLN A 61 4.04 -15.35 7.51
N VAL A 62 2.80 -15.77 7.28
CA VAL A 62 2.04 -16.50 8.30
C VAL A 62 2.52 -17.96 8.26
N ALA A 63 3.20 -18.41 9.31
CA ALA A 63 3.33 -19.83 9.56
C ALA A 63 1.92 -20.37 9.81
N ARG A 64 1.41 -21.16 8.85
CA ARG A 64 0.19 -21.94 9.07
C ARG A 64 0.42 -23.01 10.13
#